data_AF-A0AA43S4Q6-F1
#
_entry.id   AF-A0AA43S4Q6-F1
#
_cell.length_a   1.000
_cell.length_b   1.000
_cell.length_c   1.000
_cell.angle_alpha   90.00
_cell.angle_beta   90.00
_cell.angle_gamma   90.00
#
_symmetry.space_group_name_H-M   'P 1'
#
loop_
_entity.id
_entity.type
_entity.pdbx_description
1 polymer ?
#
loop_
_entity_poly.entity_id
_entity_poly.type
_entity_poly.pdbx_seq_one_letter_code
_entity_poly.pdbx_strand_id
1 'polypeptide(L)'
;MAPKTNAQRVSEFQSFIPYIQSLESLDKAVWESPIGEGKWSLKELLCHMMRWDQYFYEEAFAKVKEGQPVTSKHLNFNEFNARAIQYAQTVTVQEAIQQFVKHRSLIVAEMTDISDEEFLRTHKDGDGKTFSYRGHLQGFLPHDKHHKKQMQQYIQSQAVSKG
;
A
#
# COMPACT_ATOMS: atom_id res chain seq x y z
N MET A 1 19.28 -4.41 -18.93
CA MET A 1 17.94 -5.00 -18.69
C MET A 1 16.90 -4.14 -19.38
N ALA A 2 15.91 -4.73 -20.04
CA ALA A 2 14.81 -3.98 -20.64
C ALA A 2 13.97 -3.25 -19.56
N PRO A 3 13.40 -2.07 -19.86
CA PRO A 3 12.51 -1.38 -18.92
C PRO A 3 11.27 -2.24 -18.64
N LYS A 4 10.79 -2.23 -17.38
CA LYS A 4 9.57 -2.96 -17.00
C LYS A 4 8.38 -2.50 -17.85
N THR A 5 7.50 -3.42 -18.23
CA THR A 5 6.20 -3.12 -18.86
C THR A 5 5.19 -2.62 -17.82
N ASN A 6 4.06 -2.06 -18.25
CA ASN A 6 2.98 -1.66 -17.34
C ASN A 6 2.39 -2.86 -16.60
N ALA A 7 2.11 -3.96 -17.31
CA ALA A 7 1.67 -5.22 -16.70
C ALA A 7 2.65 -5.75 -15.63
N GLN A 8 3.96 -5.68 -15.87
CA GLN A 8 4.97 -6.09 -14.87
C GLN A 8 4.95 -5.20 -13.62
N ARG A 9 4.67 -3.90 -13.76
CA ARG A 9 4.54 -2.99 -12.61
C ARG A 9 3.28 -3.32 -11.79
N VAL A 10 2.16 -3.56 -12.46
CA VAL A 10 0.90 -3.95 -11.80
C VAL A 10 1.08 -5.26 -11.06
N SER A 11 1.67 -6.28 -11.71
CA SER A 11 1.94 -7.57 -11.09
C SER A 11 2.88 -7.45 -9.87
N GLU A 12 3.91 -6.60 -9.94
CA GLU A 12 4.78 -6.33 -8.80
C GLU A 12 4.03 -5.67 -7.64
N PHE A 13 3.16 -4.70 -7.91
CA PHE A 13 2.33 -4.03 -6.91
C PHE A 13 1.30 -4.98 -6.28
N GLN A 14 0.69 -5.83 -7.11
CA GLN A 14 -0.26 -6.87 -6.68
C GLN A 14 0.42 -7.93 -5.81
N SER A 15 1.70 -8.25 -6.06
CA SER A 15 2.43 -9.29 -5.33
C SER A 15 2.57 -9.04 -3.82
N PHE A 16 2.25 -7.82 -3.35
CA PHE A 16 2.19 -7.52 -1.93
C PHE A 16 1.01 -8.20 -1.21
N ILE A 17 -0.10 -8.44 -1.93
CA ILE A 17 -1.28 -9.15 -1.38
C ILE A 17 -0.90 -10.55 -0.86
N PRO A 18 -0.40 -11.49 -1.69
CA PRO A 18 -0.09 -12.83 -1.22
C PRO A 18 1.06 -12.83 -0.20
N TYR A 19 1.97 -11.85 -0.25
CA TYR A 19 2.97 -11.68 0.79
C TYR A 19 2.34 -11.37 2.14
N ILE A 20 1.46 -10.36 2.24
CA ILE A 20 0.79 -10.03 3.50
C ILE A 20 -0.08 -11.19 4.00
N GLN A 21 -0.81 -11.87 3.11
CA GLN A 21 -1.61 -13.04 3.48
C GLN A 21 -0.76 -14.18 4.05
N SER A 22 0.45 -14.39 3.52
CA SER A 22 1.37 -15.40 4.07
C SER A 22 1.81 -15.15 5.52
N LEU A 23 1.61 -13.92 6.02
CA LEU A 23 1.96 -13.53 7.39
C LEU A 23 0.81 -13.68 8.38
N GLU A 24 -0.38 -14.10 7.93
CA GLU A 24 -1.58 -14.23 8.78
C GLU A 24 -1.38 -15.24 9.93
N SER A 25 -0.54 -16.26 9.72
CA SER A 25 -0.24 -17.29 10.72
C SER A 25 0.80 -16.89 11.77
N LEU A 26 1.40 -15.70 11.67
CA LEU A 26 2.35 -15.22 12.68
C LEU A 26 1.64 -14.95 14.02
N ASP A 27 2.35 -15.18 15.11
CA ASP A 27 1.85 -14.87 16.45
C ASP A 27 1.46 -13.39 16.56
N LYS A 28 0.38 -13.12 17.30
CA LYS A 28 -0.08 -11.75 17.60
C LYS A 28 1.04 -10.86 18.17
N ALA A 29 1.90 -11.43 19.02
CA ALA A 29 3.03 -10.69 19.60
C ALA A 29 4.03 -10.20 18.53
N VAL A 30 4.24 -10.95 17.45
CA VAL A 30 5.09 -10.54 16.32
C VAL A 30 4.42 -9.40 15.54
N TRP A 31 3.10 -9.46 15.38
CA TRP A 31 2.36 -8.40 14.70
C TRP A 31 2.34 -7.06 15.46
N GLU A 32 2.29 -7.12 16.78
CA GLU A 32 2.04 -5.96 17.65
C GLU A 32 3.30 -5.40 18.31
N SER A 33 4.43 -6.11 18.27
CA SER A 33 5.70 -5.57 18.77
C SER A 33 6.33 -4.61 17.76
N PRO A 34 6.99 -3.54 18.21
CA PRO A 34 7.80 -2.67 17.36
C PRO A 34 8.84 -3.47 16.55
N ILE A 35 9.02 -3.11 15.27
CA ILE A 35 10.06 -3.74 14.43
C ILE A 35 11.50 -3.32 14.81
N GLY A 36 11.61 -2.43 15.79
CA GLY A 36 12.84 -1.90 16.37
C GLY A 36 12.50 -0.76 17.33
N GLU A 37 13.49 -0.31 18.10
CA GLU A 37 13.32 0.78 19.05
C GLU A 37 12.80 2.06 18.35
N GLY A 38 11.72 2.63 18.87
CA GLY A 38 11.07 3.82 18.31
C GLY A 38 10.42 3.63 16.94
N LYS A 39 10.34 2.40 16.42
CA LYS A 39 9.71 2.09 15.13
C LYS A 39 8.30 1.53 15.32
N TRP A 40 7.52 1.57 14.25
CA TRP A 40 6.20 0.97 14.18
C TRP A 40 6.26 -0.56 14.31
N SER A 41 5.17 -1.16 14.75
CA SER A 41 4.91 -2.60 14.65
C SER A 41 4.57 -3.01 13.22
N LEU A 42 4.50 -4.33 12.96
CA LEU A 42 4.03 -4.83 11.66
C LEU A 42 2.58 -4.39 11.38
N LYS A 43 1.71 -4.41 12.41
CA LYS A 43 0.31 -4.01 12.28
C LYS A 43 0.20 -2.53 11.92
N GLU A 44 0.99 -1.68 12.55
CA GLU A 44 1.07 -0.25 12.27
C GLU A 44 1.61 0.05 10.86
N LEU A 45 2.66 -0.65 10.43
CA LEU A 45 3.16 -0.57 9.05
C LEU A 45 2.10 -0.97 8.03
N LEU A 46 1.37 -2.07 8.29
CA LEU A 46 0.31 -2.53 7.40
C LEU A 46 -0.84 -1.51 7.33
N CYS A 47 -1.27 -0.97 8.46
CA CYS A 47 -2.31 0.07 8.50
C CYS A 47 -1.87 1.36 7.79
N HIS A 48 -0.60 1.75 7.90
CA HIS A 48 -0.03 2.86 7.12
C HIS A 48 -0.15 2.63 5.61
N MET A 49 0.28 1.46 5.13
CA MET A 49 0.16 1.13 3.70
C MET A 49 -1.30 1.05 3.24
N MET A 50 -2.14 0.38 4.02
CA MET A 50 -3.57 0.24 3.75
C MET A 50 -4.28 1.59 3.68
N ARG A 51 -3.98 2.54 4.57
CA ARG A 51 -4.62 3.87 4.55
C ARG A 51 -4.23 4.67 3.32
N TRP A 52 -3.01 4.54 2.82
CA TRP A 52 -2.62 5.13 1.54
C TRP A 52 -3.34 4.48 0.37
N ASP A 53 -3.46 3.15 0.35
CA ASP A 53 -4.24 2.44 -0.68
C ASP A 53 -5.71 2.89 -0.64
N GLN A 54 -6.33 2.98 0.54
CA GLN A 54 -7.70 3.46 0.69
C GLN A 54 -7.86 4.90 0.15
N TYR A 55 -6.99 5.81 0.58
CA TYR A 55 -7.03 7.20 0.20
C TYR A 55 -6.95 7.38 -1.32
N PHE A 56 -5.97 6.75 -1.97
CA PHE A 56 -5.82 6.86 -3.42
C PHE A 56 -6.94 6.16 -4.17
N TYR A 57 -7.48 5.06 -3.63
CA TYR A 57 -8.64 4.43 -4.25
C TYR A 57 -9.84 5.39 -4.26
N GLU A 58 -10.22 5.92 -3.11
CA GLU A 58 -11.41 6.77 -2.93
C GLU A 58 -11.29 8.11 -3.67
N GLU A 59 -10.12 8.74 -3.59
CA GLU A 59 -9.90 10.10 -4.08
C GLU A 59 -9.34 10.16 -5.51
N ALA A 60 -8.91 9.03 -6.09
CA ALA A 60 -8.35 9.01 -7.44
C ALA A 60 -8.86 7.85 -8.29
N PHE A 61 -8.58 6.59 -7.95
CA PHE A 61 -8.89 5.47 -8.85
C PHE A 61 -10.41 5.31 -9.09
N ALA A 62 -11.23 5.38 -8.04
CA ALA A 62 -12.68 5.35 -8.16
C ALA A 62 -13.20 6.54 -8.98
N LYS A 63 -12.59 7.73 -8.82
CA LYS A 63 -12.95 8.93 -9.61
C LYS A 63 -12.67 8.75 -11.09
N VAL A 64 -11.48 8.24 -11.45
CA VAL A 64 -11.14 7.95 -12.83
C VAL A 64 -12.10 6.93 -13.44
N LYS A 65 -12.43 5.86 -12.70
CA LYS A 65 -13.40 4.83 -13.13
C LYS A 65 -14.79 5.42 -13.40
N GLU A 66 -15.26 6.30 -12.53
CA GLU A 66 -16.58 6.94 -12.61
C GLU A 66 -16.63 8.12 -13.59
N GLY A 67 -15.51 8.46 -14.25
CA GLY A 67 -15.42 9.65 -15.11
C GLY A 67 -15.53 10.97 -14.33
N GLN A 68 -15.29 10.94 -13.01
CA GLN A 68 -15.30 12.11 -12.14
C GLN A 68 -13.90 12.76 -12.06
N PRO A 69 -13.82 14.05 -11.70
CA PRO A 69 -12.55 14.69 -11.38
C PRO A 69 -11.83 13.96 -10.24
N VAL A 70 -10.52 13.77 -10.39
CA VAL A 70 -9.66 13.26 -9.30
C VAL A 70 -9.58 14.31 -8.20
N THR A 71 -9.81 13.91 -6.96
CA THR A 71 -9.90 14.79 -5.80
C THR A 71 -8.74 14.63 -4.83
N SER A 72 -7.82 13.68 -5.07
CA SER A 72 -6.62 13.50 -4.25
C SER A 72 -5.79 14.78 -4.16
N LYS A 73 -5.17 15.05 -3.01
CA LYS A 73 -4.41 16.25 -2.69
C LYS A 73 -3.12 15.89 -1.99
N HIS A 74 -2.21 16.85 -1.93
CA HIS A 74 -1.06 16.80 -1.06
C HIS A 74 -1.51 16.91 0.40
N LEU A 75 -1.33 15.81 1.15
CA LEU A 75 -1.62 15.75 2.58
C LEU A 75 -0.37 16.06 3.40
N ASN A 76 -0.57 16.51 4.65
CA ASN A 76 0.47 16.45 5.65
C ASN A 76 0.76 14.98 6.00
N PHE A 77 1.86 14.44 5.48
CA PHE A 77 2.20 13.02 5.64
C PHE A 77 2.40 12.61 7.09
N ASN A 78 2.93 13.50 7.94
CA ASN A 78 3.13 13.18 9.35
C ASN A 78 1.80 13.00 10.07
N GLU A 79 0.84 13.91 9.84
CA GLU A 79 -0.50 13.77 10.41
C GLU A 79 -1.26 12.57 9.85
N PHE A 80 -1.16 12.33 8.53
CA PHE A 80 -1.82 11.20 7.90
C PHE A 80 -1.30 9.87 8.45
N ASN A 81 0.02 9.71 8.53
CA ASN A 81 0.65 8.52 9.06
C ASN A 81 0.33 8.36 10.56
N ALA A 82 0.34 9.44 11.35
CA ALA A 82 -0.04 9.39 12.77
C ALA A 82 -1.48 8.89 12.97
N ARG A 83 -2.43 9.34 12.13
CA ARG A 83 -3.81 8.81 12.14
C ARG A 83 -3.87 7.34 11.74
N ALA A 84 -3.05 6.90 10.79
CA ALA A 84 -2.96 5.48 10.43
C ALA A 84 -2.43 4.62 11.58
N ILE A 85 -1.47 5.13 12.36
CA ILE A 85 -0.93 4.45 13.55
C ILE A 85 -1.98 4.39 14.66
N GLN A 86 -2.70 5.50 14.92
CA GLN A 86 -3.82 5.50 15.87
C GLN A 86 -4.90 4.50 15.47
N TYR A 87 -5.21 4.42 14.17
CA TYR A 87 -6.17 3.46 13.65
C TYR A 87 -5.73 2.00 13.83
N ALA A 88 -4.43 1.71 13.76
CA ALA A 88 -3.93 0.36 14.01
C ALA A 88 -4.29 -0.15 15.42
N GLN A 89 -4.52 0.74 16.38
CA GLN A 89 -4.93 0.40 17.74
C GLN A 89 -6.43 0.04 17.83
N THR A 90 -7.23 0.40 16.83
CA THR A 90 -8.69 0.16 16.82
C THR A 90 -9.09 -1.08 16.05
N VAL A 91 -8.14 -1.80 15.44
CA VAL A 91 -8.39 -2.99 14.61
C VAL A 91 -7.55 -4.18 15.05
N THR A 92 -8.09 -5.36 14.81
CA THR A 92 -7.36 -6.62 14.88
C THR A 92 -6.39 -6.76 13.70
N VAL A 93 -5.41 -7.65 13.83
CA VAL A 93 -4.49 -8.01 12.73
C VAL A 93 -5.26 -8.52 11.52
N GLN A 94 -6.27 -9.38 11.75
CA GLN A 94 -7.07 -9.95 10.67
C GLN A 94 -7.86 -8.87 9.91
N GLU A 95 -8.48 -7.93 10.62
CA GLU A 95 -9.17 -6.80 9.98
C GLU A 95 -8.19 -5.91 9.19
N ALA A 96 -7.00 -5.66 9.72
CA ALA A 96 -5.97 -4.89 9.01
C ALA A 96 -5.53 -5.58 7.71
N ILE A 97 -5.30 -6.90 7.73
CA ILE A 97 -4.98 -7.72 6.54
C ILE A 97 -6.13 -7.65 5.54
N GLN A 98 -7.37 -7.90 5.97
CA GLN A 98 -8.54 -7.88 5.09
C GLN A 98 -8.73 -6.51 4.42
N GLN A 99 -8.58 -5.42 5.18
CA GLN A 99 -8.69 -4.07 4.65
C GLN A 99 -7.56 -3.73 3.67
N PHE A 100 -6.33 -4.17 3.95
CA PHE A 100 -5.21 -4.02 3.02
C PHE A 100 -5.50 -4.75 1.70
N VAL A 101 -5.84 -6.05 1.78
CA VAL A 101 -6.14 -6.86 0.60
C VAL A 101 -7.27 -6.26 -0.21
N LYS A 102 -8.34 -5.79 0.45
CA LYS A 102 -9.48 -5.13 -0.20
C LYS A 102 -9.02 -3.92 -1.03
N HIS A 103 -8.39 -2.92 -0.42
CA HIS A 103 -8.06 -1.68 -1.13
C HIS A 103 -6.96 -1.89 -2.17
N ARG A 104 -5.96 -2.74 -1.88
CA ARG A 104 -4.94 -3.10 -2.85
C ARG A 104 -5.54 -3.78 -4.07
N SER A 105 -6.48 -4.72 -3.88
CA SER A 105 -7.16 -5.41 -4.98
C SER A 105 -8.00 -4.45 -5.82
N LEU A 106 -8.68 -3.49 -5.18
CA LEU A 106 -9.47 -2.47 -5.88
C LEU A 106 -8.58 -1.61 -6.78
N ILE A 107 -7.43 -1.13 -6.29
CA ILE A 107 -6.47 -0.38 -7.11
C ILE A 107 -5.94 -1.24 -8.27
N VAL A 108 -5.53 -2.48 -7.98
CA VAL A 108 -5.00 -3.39 -9.01
C VAL A 108 -6.02 -3.66 -10.12
N ALA A 109 -7.29 -3.82 -9.77
CA ALA A 109 -8.36 -4.07 -10.74
C ALA A 109 -8.50 -2.92 -11.75
N GLU A 110 -8.35 -1.67 -11.32
CA GLU A 110 -8.43 -0.50 -12.22
C GLU A 110 -7.23 -0.37 -13.17
N MET A 111 -6.15 -1.12 -12.95
CA MET A 111 -4.92 -1.10 -13.76
C MET A 111 -4.69 -2.39 -14.55
N THR A 112 -5.53 -3.41 -14.35
CA THR A 112 -5.40 -4.71 -15.00
C THR A 112 -6.10 -4.70 -16.35
N ASP A 113 -5.48 -5.29 -17.38
CA ASP A 113 -6.04 -5.46 -18.73
C ASP A 113 -6.51 -4.17 -19.43
N ILE A 114 -5.99 -3.00 -19.03
CA ILE A 114 -6.22 -1.73 -19.72
C ILE A 114 -5.15 -1.46 -20.78
N SER A 115 -5.45 -0.57 -21.72
CA SER A 115 -4.50 -0.15 -22.75
C SER A 115 -3.33 0.65 -22.17
N ASP A 116 -2.18 0.65 -22.85
CA ASP A 116 -1.05 1.51 -22.47
C ASP A 116 -1.42 3.00 -22.52
N GLU A 117 -2.32 3.40 -23.43
CA GLU A 117 -2.84 4.77 -23.49
C GLU A 117 -3.62 5.13 -22.23
N GLU A 118 -4.57 4.29 -21.80
CA GLU A 118 -5.34 4.51 -20.57
C GLU A 118 -4.45 4.50 -19.33
N PHE A 119 -3.44 3.62 -19.30
CA PHE A 119 -2.49 3.52 -18.20
C PHE A 119 -1.62 4.79 -18.05
N LEU A 120 -1.27 5.41 -19.18
CA LEU A 120 -0.45 6.62 -19.26
C LEU A 120 -1.26 7.92 -19.22
N ARG A 121 -2.57 7.84 -19.41
CA ARG A 121 -3.48 8.97 -19.37
C ARG A 121 -3.31 9.76 -18.07
N THR A 122 -3.34 11.07 -18.21
CA THR A 122 -3.13 11.99 -17.10
C THR A 122 -4.43 12.69 -16.72
N HIS A 123 -4.54 12.96 -15.42
CA HIS A 123 -5.64 13.68 -14.79
C HIS A 123 -5.08 14.83 -13.96
N LYS A 124 -5.94 15.79 -13.62
CA LYS A 124 -5.64 16.81 -12.62
C LYS A 124 -6.18 16.36 -11.28
N ASP A 125 -5.31 16.37 -10.28
CA ASP A 125 -5.68 16.10 -8.90
C ASP A 125 -6.33 17.34 -8.25
N GLY A 126 -6.75 17.22 -6.99
CA GLY A 126 -7.40 18.28 -6.23
C GLY A 126 -6.52 19.51 -5.95
N ASP A 127 -5.21 19.44 -6.24
CA ASP A 127 -4.26 20.57 -6.18
C ASP A 127 -3.86 21.06 -7.59
N GLY A 128 -4.47 20.52 -8.66
CA GLY A 128 -4.14 20.83 -10.04
C GLY A 128 -2.83 20.21 -10.54
N LYS A 129 -2.23 19.29 -9.78
CA LYS A 129 -1.05 18.53 -10.20
C LYS A 129 -1.46 17.33 -11.03
N THR A 130 -0.48 16.75 -11.72
CA THR A 130 -0.70 15.62 -12.63
C THR A 130 -0.80 14.32 -11.85
N PHE A 131 -1.90 13.59 -12.04
CA PHE A 131 -2.11 12.21 -11.59
C PHE A 131 -2.14 11.26 -12.78
N SER A 132 -1.57 10.06 -12.63
CA SER A 132 -1.74 8.92 -13.55
C SER A 132 -1.44 7.61 -12.83
N TYR A 133 -1.93 6.49 -13.36
CA TYR A 133 -1.65 5.15 -12.80
C TYR A 133 -0.16 4.83 -12.82
N ARG A 134 0.55 5.19 -13.90
CA ARG A 134 2.00 5.07 -13.97
C ARG A 134 2.72 5.91 -12.89
N GLY A 135 2.28 7.15 -12.68
CA GLY A 135 2.84 8.02 -11.66
C GLY A 135 2.64 7.46 -10.25
N HIS A 136 1.45 6.93 -9.98
CA HIS A 136 1.14 6.25 -8.72
C HIS A 136 2.11 5.07 -8.47
N LEU A 137 2.25 4.14 -9.43
CA LEU A 137 3.17 3.00 -9.27
C LEU A 137 4.65 3.43 -9.18
N GLN A 138 5.05 4.52 -9.81
CA GLN A 138 6.41 5.07 -9.67
C GLN A 138 6.72 5.49 -8.22
N GLY A 139 5.73 6.02 -7.49
CA GLY A 139 5.88 6.36 -6.08
C GLY A 139 5.75 5.16 -5.15
N PHE A 140 4.79 4.27 -5.41
CA PHE A 140 4.42 3.21 -4.47
C PHE A 140 5.23 1.91 -4.60
N LEU A 141 5.78 1.57 -5.77
CA LEU A 141 6.63 0.37 -5.88
C LEU A 141 7.92 0.45 -5.05
N PRO A 142 8.67 1.57 -5.02
CA PRO A 142 9.80 1.72 -4.11
C PRO A 142 9.40 1.74 -2.63
N HIS A 143 8.26 2.35 -2.31
CA HIS A 143 7.69 2.42 -0.96
C HIS A 143 7.34 1.02 -0.43
N ASP A 144 6.60 0.22 -1.20
CA ASP A 144 6.29 -1.17 -0.88
C ASP A 144 7.57 -1.98 -0.65
N LYS A 145 8.57 -1.84 -1.52
CA LYS A 145 9.87 -2.55 -1.36
C LYS A 145 10.57 -2.19 -0.07
N HIS A 146 10.59 -0.90 0.28
CA HIS A 146 11.20 -0.43 1.51
C HIS A 146 10.54 -1.09 2.74
N HIS A 147 9.21 -1.05 2.81
CA HIS A 147 8.48 -1.64 3.94
C HIS A 147 8.52 -3.17 3.94
N LYS A 148 8.46 -3.83 2.78
CA LYS A 148 8.66 -5.29 2.69
C LYS A 148 9.97 -5.70 3.34
N LYS A 149 11.05 -4.99 3.02
CA LYS A 149 12.38 -5.27 3.56
C LYS A 149 12.41 -5.11 5.07
N GLN A 150 11.80 -4.05 5.61
CA GLN A 150 11.67 -3.85 7.05
C GLN A 150 10.92 -5.00 7.73
N MET A 151 9.77 -5.40 7.16
CA MET A 151 8.98 -6.52 7.67
C MET A 151 9.78 -7.83 7.64
N GLN A 152 10.42 -8.16 6.51
CA GLN A 152 11.22 -9.38 6.35
C GLN A 152 12.38 -9.45 7.34
N GLN A 153 13.11 -8.33 7.51
CA GLN A 153 14.23 -8.27 8.45
C GLN A 153 13.78 -8.54 9.89
N TYR A 154 12.66 -7.94 10.29
CA TYR A 154 12.10 -8.15 11.62
C TYR A 154 11.58 -9.58 11.82
N ILE A 155 10.82 -10.12 10.87
CA ILE A 155 10.30 -11.49 10.96
C ILE A 155 11.45 -12.50 11.05
N GLN A 156 12.52 -12.30 10.25
CA GLN A 156 13.70 -13.14 10.31
C GLN A 156 14.40 -13.06 11.67
N SER A 157 14.49 -11.89 12.30
CA SER A 157 15.09 -11.76 13.63
C SER A 157 14.27 -12.48 14.70
N GLN A 158 12.94 -12.48 14.58
CA GLN A 158 12.07 -13.23 15.51
C GLN A 158 12.24 -14.75 15.36
N ALA A 159 12.48 -15.26 14.15
CA ALA A 159 12.72 -16.68 13.92
C ALA A 159 14.05 -17.15 14.53
N VAL A 160 15.11 -16.32 14.46
CA VAL A 160 16.41 -16.64 15.06
C VAL A 160 16.37 -16.62 16.59
N SER A 161 15.56 -15.74 17.19
CA SER A 161 15.43 -15.70 18.66
C SER A 161 14.61 -16.86 19.26
N LYS A 162 13.93 -17.66 18.44
CA LYS A 162 13.13 -18.82 18.86
C LYS A 162 13.82 -20.17 18.68
N GLY A 163 14.98 -20.21 18.01
CA GLY A 163 15.79 -21.43 17.79
C GLY A 163 17.01 -21.48 18.68
#